data_AF-A0A937AU18-F1
#
_entry.id   AF-A0A937AU18-F1
#
_cell.length_a   1.000
_cell.length_b   1.000
_cell.length_c   1.000
_cell.angle_alpha   90.00
_cell.angle_beta   90.00
_cell.angle_gamma   90.00
#
_symmetry.space_group_name_H-M   'P 1'
#
loop_
_entity.id
_entity.type
_entity.pdbx_description
1 polymer ?
#
loop_
_entity_poly.entity_id
_entity_poly.type
_entity_poly.pdbx_seq_one_letter_code
_entity_poly.pdbx_strand_id
1 'polypeptide(L)'
;MVPSPRRTGDHWLLVLAPRLVGGDLAPGGLALAADAWKGSELVFDEPLPTVPMHDWLGGGPVELPQVRVKADLLCGSLPMALVATVSPD
;
A
#
# COMPACT_ATOMS: atom_id res chain seq x y z
N MET A 1 0.93 10.30 5.79
CA MET A 1 1.11 9.28 4.74
C MET A 1 2.60 9.18 4.42
N VAL A 2 3.17 7.97 4.30
CA VAL A 2 4.49 7.77 3.69
C VAL A 2 4.37 6.56 2.75
N PRO A 3 3.95 6.77 1.49
CA PRO A 3 4.14 5.73 0.49
C PRO A 3 5.64 5.61 0.24
N SER A 4 6.16 4.37 0.23
CA SER A 4 7.58 4.13 -0.04
C SER A 4 7.74 3.20 -1.24
N PRO A 5 7.55 3.71 -2.48
CA PRO A 5 7.87 2.95 -3.67
C PRO A 5 9.38 2.65 -3.70
N ARG A 6 9.72 1.39 -3.97
CA ARG A 6 11.09 0.93 -4.17
C ARG A 6 11.15 0.22 -5.52
N ARG A 7 12.16 0.55 -6.31
CA ARG A 7 12.44 -0.09 -7.59
C ARG A 7 13.87 -0.62 -7.59
N THR A 8 14.04 -1.89 -7.94
CA THR A 8 15.34 -2.56 -8.06
C THR A 8 15.34 -3.33 -9.38
N GLY A 9 15.97 -2.76 -10.42
CA GLY A 9 15.87 -3.30 -11.79
C GLY A 9 14.42 -3.31 -12.27
N ASP A 10 13.94 -4.50 -12.63
CA ASP A 10 12.56 -4.74 -13.09
C ASP A 10 11.58 -5.04 -11.95
N HIS A 11 12.08 -5.13 -10.71
CA HIS A 11 11.24 -5.38 -9.55
C HIS A 11 10.77 -4.08 -8.91
N TRP A 12 9.51 -4.08 -8.49
CA TRP A 12 8.86 -2.94 -7.85
C TRP A 12 8.10 -3.38 -6.60
N LEU A 13 8.12 -2.51 -5.58
CA LEU A 13 7.47 -2.70 -4.30
C LEU A 13 6.83 -1.40 -3.83
N LEU A 14 5.57 -1.45 -3.40
CA LEU A 14 4.86 -0.40 -2.69
C LEU A 14 4.46 -0.87 -1.30
N VAL A 15 4.81 -0.03 -0.32
CA VAL A 15 4.34 -0.16 1.05
C VAL A 15 3.46 1.03 1.37
N LEU A 16 2.23 0.75 1.81
CA LEU A 16 1.33 1.73 2.40
C LEU A 16 1.20 1.40 3.89
N ALA A 17 1.62 2.34 4.73
CA ALA A 17 1.51 2.21 6.16
C ALA A 17 1.06 3.54 6.79
N PRO A 18 0.25 3.48 7.86
CA PRO A 18 -0.11 4.66 8.62
C PRO A 18 1.12 5.21 9.33
N ARG A 19 1.29 6.53 9.29
CA ARG A 19 2.40 7.18 10.00
C ARG A 19 2.00 7.30 11.46
N LEU A 20 2.69 6.59 12.34
CA LEU A 20 2.57 6.82 13.77
C LEU A 20 3.23 8.15 14.08
N VAL A 21 2.42 9.15 14.44
CA VAL A 21 2.93 10.41 14.98
C VAL A 21 3.17 10.16 16.46
N GLY A 22 4.44 10.22 16.87
CA GLY A 22 4.86 9.89 18.24
C GLY A 22 4.20 10.79 19.28
N GLY A 23 3.10 10.31 19.85
CA GLY A 23 2.68 10.57 21.23
C GLY A 23 2.82 9.27 22.03
N ASP A 24 2.62 9.34 23.34
CA ASP A 24 2.70 8.15 24.21
C ASP A 24 1.73 7.06 23.75
N LEU A 25 2.26 6.07 23.05
CA LEU A 25 1.53 4.90 22.60
C LEU A 25 1.26 4.03 23.82
N ALA A 26 0.05 4.13 24.37
CA ALA A 26 -0.39 3.19 25.38
C ALA A 26 -0.48 1.77 24.79
N PRO A 27 -0.16 0.71 25.56
CA PRO A 27 -0.46 -0.66 25.15
C PRO A 27 -1.93 -0.80 24.74
N GLY A 28 -2.19 -1.29 23.53
CA GLY A 28 -3.55 -1.37 22.96
C GLY A 28 -4.10 -0.06 22.36
N GLY A 29 -3.38 1.06 22.46
CA GLY A 29 -3.76 2.36 21.88
C GLY A 29 -3.51 2.49 20.37
N LEU A 30 -2.92 1.47 19.75
CA LEU A 30 -2.65 1.41 18.33
C LEU A 30 -3.87 0.80 17.61
N ALA A 31 -4.95 1.59 17.54
CA ALA A 31 -6.11 1.23 16.75
C ALA A 31 -5.90 1.73 15.32
N LEU A 32 -5.61 0.80 14.43
CA LEU A 32 -5.55 1.09 13.02
C LEU A 32 -6.97 0.97 12.45
N ALA A 33 -7.63 2.10 12.21
CA ALA A 33 -8.99 2.10 11.70
C ALA A 33 -9.01 1.55 10.26
N ALA A 34 -9.88 0.59 9.98
CA ALA A 34 -10.00 -0.04 8.66
C ALA A 34 -10.39 0.98 7.57
N ASP A 35 -11.07 2.07 7.94
CA ASP A 35 -11.47 3.16 7.05
C ASP A 35 -10.48 4.34 7.05
N ALA A 36 -9.30 4.20 7.67
CA ALA A 36 -8.28 5.25 7.72
C ALA A 36 -7.85 5.76 6.34
N TRP A 37 -8.10 4.99 5.28
CA TRP A 37 -7.72 5.26 3.90
C TRP A 37 -8.87 5.69 2.99
N LYS A 38 -10.09 5.75 3.53
CA LYS A 38 -11.30 6.04 2.74
C LYS A 38 -11.18 7.41 2.06
N GLY A 39 -11.34 7.44 0.74
CA GLY A 39 -11.26 8.66 -0.06
C GLY A 39 -9.84 9.23 -0.23
N SER A 40 -8.79 8.52 0.20
CA SER A 40 -7.41 8.89 -0.09
C SER A 40 -6.98 8.35 -1.44
N GLU A 41 -6.23 9.16 -2.19
CA GLU A 41 -5.64 8.77 -3.48
C GLU A 41 -4.11 8.82 -3.38
N LEU A 42 -3.48 7.86 -4.06
CA LEU A 42 -2.05 7.82 -4.32
C LEU A 42 -1.83 8.34 -5.73
N VAL A 43 -0.88 9.25 -5.87
CA VAL A 43 -0.44 9.77 -7.16
C VAL A 43 1.02 9.36 -7.33
N PHE A 44 1.33 8.70 -8.44
CA PHE A 44 2.69 8.29 -8.77
C PHE A 44 3.29 9.27 -9.79
N ASP A 45 4.47 9.80 -9.52
CA ASP A 45 5.11 10.73 -10.46
C ASP A 45 5.64 10.00 -11.71
N GLU A 46 5.83 8.68 -11.61
CA GLU A 46 6.30 7.82 -12.68
C GLU A 46 5.23 6.78 -13.07
N PRO A 47 5.23 6.30 -14.33
CA PRO A 47 4.38 5.20 -14.75
C PRO A 47 4.64 3.94 -13.92
N LEU A 48 3.56 3.29 -13.49
CA LEU A 48 3.64 2.02 -12.79
C LEU A 48 4.06 0.89 -13.75
N PRO A 49 4.65 -0.20 -13.23
CA PRO A 49 4.97 -1.37 -14.05
C PRO A 49 3.73 -1.94 -14.74
N THR A 50 3.87 -2.35 -16.00
CA THR A 50 2.81 -3.01 -16.78
C THR A 50 2.74 -4.52 -16.57
N VAL A 51 3.54 -5.05 -15.65
CA VAL A 51 3.59 -6.47 -15.29
C VAL A 51 2.60 -6.75 -14.15
N PRO A 52 2.18 -8.02 -13.95
CA PRO A 52 1.34 -8.38 -12.82
C PRO A 52 1.95 -7.94 -11.49
N MET A 53 1.08 -7.41 -10.62
CA MET A 53 1.41 -7.06 -9.24
C MET A 53 0.60 -7.93 -8.29
N HIS A 54 1.11 -8.11 -7.08
CA HIS A 54 0.55 -9.02 -6.08
C HIS A 54 0.38 -8.29 -4.75
N ASP A 55 -0.80 -8.41 -4.15
CA ASP A 55 -1.02 -8.05 -2.76
C ASP A 55 -0.52 -9.18 -1.86
N TRP A 56 0.56 -8.91 -1.13
CA TRP A 56 1.18 -9.85 -0.21
C TRP A 56 0.41 -10.02 1.10
N LEU A 57 -0.53 -9.12 1.44
CA LEU A 57 -1.28 -9.17 2.69
C LEU A 57 -2.72 -9.64 2.49
N GLY A 58 -3.39 -9.14 1.46
CA GLY A 58 -4.76 -9.55 1.12
C GLY A 58 -4.82 -10.81 0.26
N GLY A 59 -3.72 -11.16 -0.42
CA GLY A 59 -3.61 -12.33 -1.28
C GLY A 59 -4.35 -12.14 -2.61
N GLY A 60 -3.58 -11.93 -3.68
CA GLY A 60 -4.13 -11.93 -5.03
C GLY A 60 -3.44 -10.97 -5.99
N PRO A 61 -3.79 -11.02 -7.28
CA PRO A 61 -3.30 -10.08 -8.27
C PRO A 61 -3.91 -8.68 -8.03
N VAL A 62 -3.11 -7.64 -8.28
CA VAL A 62 -3.49 -6.24 -8.21
C VAL A 62 -3.29 -5.61 -9.58
N GLU A 63 -4.35 -5.01 -10.10
CA GLU A 63 -4.27 -4.16 -11.28
C GLU A 63 -4.14 -2.70 -10.85
N LEU A 64 -3.04 -2.05 -11.23
CA LEU A 64 -2.87 -0.61 -11.06
C LEU A 64 -2.90 0.07 -12.43
N PRO A 65 -4.10 0.32 -13.00
CA PRO A 65 -4.23 0.71 -14.39
C PRO A 65 -3.76 2.15 -14.68
N GLN A 66 -3.40 2.95 -13.67
CA GLN A 66 -3.21 4.39 -13.81
C GLN A 66 -2.17 4.98 -12.84
N VAL A 67 -1.76 6.22 -13.15
CA VAL A 67 -0.97 7.12 -12.29
C VAL A 67 -1.65 7.43 -10.95
N ARG A 68 -2.97 7.21 -10.85
CA ARG A 68 -3.76 7.46 -9.65
C ARG A 68 -4.45 6.19 -9.19
N VAL A 69 -4.33 5.90 -7.90
CA VAL A 69 -4.91 4.70 -7.29
C VAL A 69 -5.57 5.08 -5.97
N LYS A 70 -6.78 4.58 -5.71
CA LYS A 70 -7.41 4.78 -4.40
C LYS A 70 -6.75 3.89 -3.35
N ALA A 71 -6.33 4.48 -2.24
CA ALA A 71 -5.62 3.76 -1.19
C ALA A 71 -6.52 2.75 -0.46
N ASP A 72 -7.82 3.04 -0.35
CA ASP A 72 -8.80 2.13 0.28
C ASP A 72 -8.95 0.79 -0.47
N LEU A 73 -8.83 0.81 -1.80
CA LEU A 73 -8.84 -0.41 -2.61
C LEU A 73 -7.61 -1.29 -2.40
N LEU A 74 -6.46 -0.70 -2.05
CA LEU A 74 -5.22 -1.44 -1.80
C LEU A 74 -5.13 -1.99 -0.39
N CYS A 75 -5.65 -1.25 0.58
CA CYS A 75 -5.59 -1.63 2.00
C CYS A 75 -6.69 -2.66 2.36
N GLY A 76 -7.82 -2.66 1.66
CA GLY A 76 -8.89 -3.64 1.90
C GLY A 76 -9.42 -3.58 3.34
N SER A 77 -9.40 -4.72 4.04
CA SER A 77 -9.76 -4.80 5.48
C SER A 77 -8.61 -4.47 6.41
N LEU A 78 -7.39 -4.37 5.89
CA LEU A 78 -6.19 -4.05 6.64
C LEU A 78 -5.92 -2.55 6.57
N PRO A 79 -5.26 -1.99 7.58
CA PRO A 79 -4.85 -0.59 7.58
C PRO A 79 -3.53 -0.36 6.83
N MET A 80 -3.06 -1.34 6.05
CA MET A 80 -1.79 -1.31 5.35
C MET A 80 -1.86 -2.18 4.10
N ALA A 81 -1.00 -1.90 3.13
CA ALA A 81 -0.88 -2.68 1.90
C ALA A 81 0.59 -2.95 1.56
N LEU A 82 0.85 -4.13 1.00
CA LEU A 82 2.15 -4.53 0.48
C LEU A 82 1.97 -5.06 -0.94
N VAL A 83 2.34 -4.27 -1.94
CA VAL A 83 2.14 -4.61 -3.36
C VAL A 83 3.48 -4.77 -4.04
N ALA A 84 3.71 -5.89 -4.70
CA ALA A 84 4.97 -6.17 -5.39
C ALA A 84 4.78 -6.84 -6.75
N THR A 85 5.74 -6.68 -7.65
CA THR A 85 5.80 -7.44 -8.92
C THR A 85 6.32 -8.86 -8.75
N VAL A 86 6.64 -9.26 -7.51
CA VAL A 86 7.07 -10.61 -7.14
C VAL A 86 5.95 -11.23 -6.34
N SER A 87 5.51 -12.43 -6.72
CA SER A 87 4.49 -13.17 -5.97
C SER A 87 5.05 -13.66 -4.63
N PRO A 88 4.24 -13.72 -3.57
CA PRO A 88 4.56 -14.54 -2.41
C PRO A 88 4.62 -16.02 -2.81
N ASP A 89 5.66 -16.72 -2.35
CA ASP A 89 5.80 -18.18 -2.47
C ASP A 89 4.77 -18.93 -1.61
#